data_AF-A0A966CGH7-F1
#
_entry.id   AF-A0A966CGH7-F1
#
_cell.length_a   1.000
_cell.length_b   1.000
_cell.length_c   1.000
_cell.angle_alpha   90.00
_cell.angle_beta   90.00
_cell.angle_gamma   90.00
#
_symmetry.space_group_name_H-M   'P 1'
#
loop_
_entity.id
_entity.type
_entity.pdbx_description
1 polymer ?
#
loop_
_entity_poly.entity_id
_entity_poly.type
_entity_poly.pdbx_seq_one_letter_code
_entity_poly.pdbx_strand_id
1 'polypeptide(L)'
;MARKPDEYIVHILISNGHREEVRFPTIQDFQKWYSGELVPKADSKDFINVPIKNIQGEYMVVRPANIVCLRVEPVFFGSVDRDSI
;
A
#
# COMPACT_ATOMS: atom_id res chain seq x y z
N MET A 1 -24.16 1.20 9.45
CA MET A 1 -22.83 0.81 9.94
C MET A 1 -21.87 0.93 8.75
N ALA A 2 -20.73 1.60 8.89
CA ALA A 2 -19.79 1.73 7.77
C ALA A 2 -19.31 0.34 7.35
N ARG A 3 -19.34 0.05 6.03
CA ARG A 3 -18.90 -1.24 5.50
C ARG A 3 -17.43 -1.46 5.86
N LYS A 4 -17.08 -2.66 6.35
CA LYS A 4 -15.68 -3.05 6.59
C LYS A 4 -15.00 -3.30 5.23
N PRO A 5 -13.85 -2.69 4.94
CA PRO A 5 -13.07 -3.01 3.74
C PRO A 5 -12.53 -4.43 3.79
N ASP A 6 -12.48 -5.07 2.62
CA ASP A 6 -11.90 -6.40 2.46
C ASP A 6 -10.37 -6.34 2.36
N GLU A 7 -9.85 -5.32 1.70
CA GLU A 7 -8.41 -5.03 1.57
C GLU A 7 -8.15 -3.51 1.47
N TYR A 8 -6.88 -3.13 1.52
CA TYR A 8 -6.42 -1.78 1.22
C TYR A 8 -5.35 -1.82 0.13
N ILE A 9 -5.52 -1.02 -0.92
CA ILE A 9 -4.46 -0.80 -1.92
C ILE A 9 -3.68 0.44 -1.51
N VAL A 10 -2.36 0.31 -1.48
CA VAL A 10 -1.40 1.39 -1.26
C VAL A 10 -0.67 1.65 -2.57
N HIS A 11 -0.93 2.80 -3.16
CA HIS A 11 -0.19 3.27 -4.32
C HIS A 11 1.04 4.02 -3.87
N ILE A 12 2.20 3.52 -4.27
CA ILE A 12 3.50 4.12 -3.99
C ILE A 12 3.93 4.87 -5.23
N LEU A 13 3.98 6.20 -5.14
CA LEU A 13 4.48 7.04 -6.21
C LEU A 13 5.96 7.30 -5.97
N ILE A 14 6.78 7.00 -6.98
CA ILE A 14 8.24 7.12 -6.93
C ILE A 14 8.69 8.30 -7.79
N SER A 15 9.73 9.00 -7.35
CA SER A 15 10.23 10.24 -7.95
C SER A 15 10.59 10.16 -9.45
N ASN A 16 10.82 8.98 -9.99
CA ASN A 16 11.08 8.75 -11.41
C ASN A 16 9.82 8.51 -12.27
N GLY A 17 8.63 8.72 -11.69
CA GLY A 17 7.34 8.57 -12.37
C GLY A 17 6.76 7.16 -12.30
N HIS A 18 7.42 6.20 -11.65
CA HIS A 18 6.82 4.89 -11.42
C HIS A 18 5.74 4.94 -10.34
N ARG A 19 4.74 4.08 -10.51
CA ARG A 19 3.68 3.82 -9.54
C ARG A 19 3.62 2.32 -9.31
N GLU A 20 3.70 1.92 -8.05
CA GLU A 20 3.53 0.53 -7.63
C GLU A 20 2.29 0.38 -6.75
N GLU A 21 1.63 -0.78 -6.81
CA GLU A 21 0.42 -1.07 -6.05
C GLU A 21 0.62 -2.24 -5.09
N VAL A 22 0.55 -1.96 -3.80
CA VAL A 22 0.75 -2.95 -2.74
C VAL A 22 -0.54 -3.16 -1.99
N ARG A 23 -0.96 -4.41 -1.82
CA ARG A 23 -2.18 -4.75 -1.08
C ARG A 23 -1.85 -5.09 0.38
N PHE A 24 -2.63 -4.51 1.28
CA PHE A 24 -2.62 -4.82 2.70
C PHE A 24 -3.98 -5.43 3.10
N PRO A 25 -3.99 -6.55 3.86
CA PRO A 25 -5.24 -7.14 4.33
C PRO A 25 -6.02 -6.22 5.27
N THR A 26 -5.31 -5.38 6.03
CA THR A 26 -5.90 -4.47 6.99
C THR A 26 -5.20 -3.11 6.98
N ILE A 27 -5.90 -2.05 7.40
CA ILE A 27 -5.28 -0.74 7.56
C ILE A 27 -4.23 -0.74 8.67
N GLN A 28 -4.40 -1.58 9.69
CA GLN A 28 -3.45 -1.72 10.79
C GLN A 28 -2.10 -2.27 10.32
N ASP A 29 -2.12 -3.24 9.38
CA ASP A 29 -0.89 -3.77 8.78
C ASP A 29 -0.13 -2.66 8.03
N PHE A 30 -0.85 -1.84 7.26
CA PHE A 30 -0.27 -0.67 6.60
C PHE A 30 0.30 0.32 7.61
N GLN A 31 -0.49 0.70 8.61
CA GLN A 31 -0.07 1.67 9.64
C GLN A 31 1.19 1.20 10.36
N LYS A 32 1.27 -0.10 10.71
CA LYS A 32 2.45 -0.68 11.37
C LYS A 32 3.71 -0.55 10.51
N TRP A 33 3.63 -0.86 9.21
CA TRP A 33 4.75 -0.69 8.30
C TRP A 33 5.09 0.80 8.08
N TYR A 34 4.08 1.63 7.87
CA TYR A 34 4.23 3.06 7.64
C TYR A 34 4.94 3.75 8.81
N SER A 35 4.44 3.59 10.03
CA SER A 35 5.01 4.25 11.21
C SER A 35 6.27 3.56 11.74
N GLY A 36 6.38 2.24 11.56
CA GLY A 36 7.46 1.44 12.14
C GLY A 36 8.71 1.33 11.27
N GLU A 37 8.56 1.38 9.94
CA GLU A 37 9.66 1.18 9.01
C GLU A 37 9.87 2.36 8.07
N LEU A 38 8.79 2.84 7.44
CA LEU A 38 8.92 3.86 6.39
C LEU A 38 9.23 5.25 6.98
N VAL A 39 8.37 5.76 7.87
CA VAL A 39 8.51 7.11 8.44
C VAL A 39 9.85 7.32 9.17
N PRO A 40 10.33 6.38 10.01
CA PRO A 40 11.63 6.55 10.68
C PRO A 40 12.82 6.60 9.71
N LYS A 41 12.63 6.12 8.49
CA LYS A 41 13.65 6.07 7.44
C LYS A 41 13.30 6.97 6.25
N ALA A 42 12.41 7.96 6.41
CA ALA A 42 11.89 8.76 5.31
C ALA A 42 12.98 9.38 4.42
N ASP A 43 14.07 9.86 5.02
CA ASP A 43 15.21 10.47 4.29
C ASP A 43 16.29 9.45 3.89
N SER A 44 16.13 8.18 4.27
CA SER A 44 17.10 7.13 3.97
C SER A 44 17.12 6.80 2.49
N LYS A 45 18.34 6.68 1.97
CA LYS A 45 18.59 6.12 0.65
C LYS A 45 18.76 4.61 0.70
N ASP A 46 18.76 3.96 1.85
CA ASP A 46 18.85 2.51 1.94
C ASP A 46 17.55 1.85 1.50
N PHE A 47 17.64 0.58 1.09
CA PHE A 47 16.47 -0.21 0.77
C PHE A 47 15.76 -0.67 2.04
N ILE A 48 14.45 -0.49 2.07
CA ILE A 48 13.55 -1.09 3.06
C ILE A 48 12.63 -2.09 2.38
N ASN A 49 12.23 -3.13 3.10
CA ASN A 49 11.29 -4.11 2.60
C ASN A 49 9.88 -3.50 2.53
N VAL A 50 9.15 -3.82 1.47
CA VAL A 50 7.73 -3.52 1.33
C VAL A 50 6.96 -4.83 1.49
N PRO A 51 6.02 -4.92 2.45
CA PRO A 51 5.32 -6.16 2.74
C PRO A 51 4.30 -6.47 1.62
N ILE A 52 4.77 -7.17 0.58
CA ILE A 52 3.92 -7.76 -0.46
C ILE A 52 3.51 -9.18 -0.04
N LYS A 53 2.23 -9.52 -0.17
CA LYS A 53 1.69 -10.85 0.20
C LYS A 53 1.02 -11.59 -0.94
N ASN A 54 0.93 -10.97 -2.11
CA ASN A 54 0.05 -11.45 -3.18
C ASN A 54 0.75 -12.43 -4.13
N ILE A 55 2.09 -12.53 -4.07
CA ILE A 55 2.87 -13.33 -5.00
C ILE A 55 3.93 -14.12 -4.22
N GLN A 56 3.89 -15.44 -4.36
CA GLN A 56 4.78 -16.34 -3.64
C GLN A 56 6.19 -16.30 -4.24
N GLY A 57 7.20 -16.11 -3.39
CA GLY A 57 8.61 -16.06 -3.82
C GLY A 57 9.09 -14.68 -4.30
N GLU A 58 8.21 -13.66 -4.28
CA GLU A 58 8.59 -12.28 -4.58
C GLU A 58 8.89 -11.50 -3.30
N TYR A 59 9.78 -10.53 -3.44
CA TYR A 59 10.02 -9.50 -2.42
C TYR A 59 10.17 -8.15 -3.12
N MET A 60 9.73 -7.08 -2.47
CA MET A 60 9.87 -5.73 -2.99
C MET A 60 10.66 -4.90 -2.00
N VAL A 61 11.60 -4.10 -2.50
CA VAL A 61 12.29 -3.09 -1.71
C VAL A 61 12.18 -1.71 -2.36
N VAL A 62 12.14 -0.69 -1.52
CA VAL A 62 12.09 0.72 -1.95
C VAL A 62 13.09 1.54 -1.17
N ARG A 63 13.55 2.63 -1.78
CA ARG A 63 14.29 3.68 -1.07
C ARG A 63 13.27 4.70 -0.58
N PRO A 64 13.07 4.88 0.74
CA PRO A 64 12.08 5.81 1.27
C PRO A 64 12.24 7.23 0.74
N ALA A 65 13.49 7.71 0.60
CA ALA A 65 13.78 9.05 0.09
C ALA A 65 13.27 9.33 -1.33
N ASN A 66 12.91 8.29 -2.09
CA ASN A 66 12.37 8.41 -3.44
C ASN A 66 10.85 8.28 -3.51
N ILE A 67 10.17 8.01 -2.38
CA ILE A 67 8.71 7.98 -2.34
C ILE A 67 8.20 9.40 -2.24
N VAL A 68 7.44 9.83 -3.24
CA VAL A 68 6.89 11.20 -3.30
C VAL A 68 5.47 11.27 -2.74
N CYS A 69 4.72 10.17 -2.79
CA CYS A 69 3.35 10.11 -2.31
C CYS A 69 2.93 8.66 -2.01
N LEU A 70 2.06 8.52 -1.02
CA LEU A 70 1.31 7.31 -0.75
C LEU A 70 -0.19 7.62 -0.83
N ARG A 71 -0.93 6.89 -1.67
CA ARG A 71 -2.40 6.91 -1.68
C ARG A 71 -2.92 5.59 -1.16
N VAL A 72 -3.73 5.61 -0.11
CA VAL A 72 -4.31 4.40 0.49
C VAL A 72 -5.81 4.39 0.22
N GLU A 73 -6.31 3.34 -0.41
CA GLU A 73 -7.74 3.19 -0.72
C GLU A 73 -8.30 1.87 -0.18
N PRO A 74 -9.50 1.89 0.46
CA PRO A 74 -10.20 0.68 0.84
C PRO A 74 -10.80 0.00 -0.40
N VAL A 75 -10.67 -1.32 -0.49
CA VAL A 75 -11.28 -2.18 -1.50
C VAL A 75 -12.37 -3.02 -0.87
N PHE A 76 -13.50 -3.12 -1.56
CA PHE A 76 -14.66 -3.89 -1.12
C PHE A 76 -15.01 -4.94 -2.19
N PHE A 77 -14.86 -6.22 -1.87
CA PHE A 77 -15.28 -7.32 -2.72
C PHE A 77 -16.78 -7.57 -2.55
N GLY A 78 -17.54 -7.59 -3.65
CA GLY A 78 -18.97 -7.97 -3.65
C GLY A 78 -19.95 -6.85 -3.32
N SER A 79 -20.41 -6.14 -4.33
CA SER A 79 -21.78 -6.26 -4.86
C SER A 79 -21.83 -5.38 -6.09
N VAL A 80 -22.25 -5.97 -7.21
CA VAL A 80 -22.65 -5.26 -8.43
C VAL A 80 -23.48 -4.05 -8.01
N ASP A 81 -23.08 -2.83 -8.39
CA ASP A 81 -23.99 -1.69 -8.33
C ASP A 81 -25.19 -2.04 -9.20
N ARG A 82 -26.30 -2.44 -8.58
CA ARG A 82 -27.60 -2.50 -9.24
C ARG A 82 -28.22 -1.11 -9.18
N ASP A 83 -27.55 -0.14 -9.81
CA ASP A 83 -28.11 1.20 -10.07
C ASP A 83 -28.22 1.43 -11.57
N SER A 84 -28.81 0.47 -12.29
CA SER A 84 -29.25 0.67 -13.67
C SER A 84 -30.25 -0.40 -14.08
N ILE A 85 -31.54 -0.21 -13.73
CA ILE A 85 -32.73 -0.44 -14.57
C ILE A 85 -33.73 0.65 -14.20
#